data_AF-A0A1H9ETT5-F1
#
_entry.id   AF-A0A1H9ETT5-F1
#
_cell.length_a   1.000
_cell.length_b   1.000
_cell.length_c   1.000
_cell.angle_alpha   90.00
_cell.angle_beta   90.00
_cell.angle_gamma   90.00
#
_symmetry.space_group_name_H-M   'P 1'
#
loop_
_entity.id
_entity.type
_entity.pdbx_description
1 polymer ?
#
loop_
_entity_poly.entity_id
_entity_poly.type
_entity_poly.pdbx_seq_one_letter_code
_entity_poly.pdbx_strand_id
1 'polypeptide(L)'
;MSTMQRMDGHKHGHGPGEEHSVGELVARATAQMSQLMKEELQLAKMEMAEKGKRAGMGGGMLGGAGVVALYAVGAGVTAAIAGLSVVWPVWLSALVIMAVLFLVAGVLAALGRQQMRRAAPAKPERALRGMHDDLDEIRGRVRR
;
A
#
# COMPACT_ATOMS: atom_id res chain seq x y z
N MET A 1 9.25 51.79 -77.96
CA MET A 1 10.50 51.06 -77.65
C MET A 1 10.14 49.99 -76.64
N SER A 2 10.07 48.75 -77.13
CA SER A 2 9.50 47.56 -76.53
C SER A 2 10.47 46.86 -75.57
N THR A 3 9.93 46.26 -74.49
CA THR A 3 10.31 44.99 -73.81
C THR A 3 9.53 44.98 -72.48
N MET A 4 8.36 44.34 -72.33
CA MET A 4 8.12 42.89 -72.21
C MET A 4 9.26 42.09 -71.58
N GLN A 5 8.88 41.12 -70.71
CA GLN A 5 9.69 40.05 -70.11
C GLN A 5 10.35 40.47 -68.78
N ARG A 6 10.07 39.88 -67.62
CA ARG A 6 9.72 38.47 -67.35
C ARG A 6 9.12 38.39 -65.94
N MET A 7 7.90 37.85 -65.84
CA MET A 7 7.41 37.31 -64.58
C MET A 7 8.21 36.05 -64.28
N ASP A 8 9.22 36.16 -63.41
CA ASP A 8 9.87 34.99 -62.85
C ASP A 8 8.95 34.41 -61.78
N GLY A 9 8.25 33.35 -62.18
CA GLY A 9 7.40 32.58 -61.30
C GLY A 9 8.20 32.08 -60.10
N HIS A 10 7.88 32.61 -58.93
CA HIS A 10 8.11 31.92 -57.68
C HIS A 10 7.36 30.60 -57.74
N LYS A 11 8.08 29.56 -58.14
CA LYS A 11 7.67 28.17 -57.98
C LYS A 11 7.59 27.93 -56.48
N HIS A 12 6.42 28.18 -55.90
CA HIS A 12 6.02 27.47 -54.70
C HIS A 12 5.96 25.99 -55.07
N GLY A 13 7.06 25.29 -54.82
CA GLY A 13 7.09 23.84 -54.76
C GLY A 13 6.24 23.42 -53.56
N HIS A 14 4.92 23.42 -53.76
CA HIS A 14 4.01 22.70 -52.91
C HIS A 14 4.27 21.22 -53.23
N GLY A 15 5.10 20.58 -52.39
CA GLY A 15 5.31 19.15 -52.43
C GLY A 15 3.95 18.45 -52.31
N PRO A 16 3.73 17.33 -53.02
CA PRO A 16 2.43 16.67 -53.03
C PRO A 16 2.03 16.24 -51.61
N GLY A 17 0.94 16.82 -51.11
CA GLY A 17 0.09 16.24 -50.06
C GLY A 17 0.49 16.53 -48.62
N GLU A 18 0.05 17.67 -48.09
CA GLU A 18 -0.26 17.86 -46.66
C GLU A 18 -1.50 17.04 -46.24
N GLU A 19 -1.56 15.77 -46.62
CA GLU A 19 -2.48 14.80 -46.03
C GLU A 19 -1.63 13.93 -45.12
N HIS A 20 -1.65 14.23 -43.82
CA HIS A 20 -1.02 13.36 -42.82
C HIS A 20 -1.42 11.91 -43.11
N SER A 21 -0.45 11.10 -43.54
CA SER A 21 -0.67 9.69 -43.83
C SER A 21 -1.29 9.04 -42.60
N VAL A 22 -2.27 8.16 -42.80
CA VAL A 22 -2.91 7.37 -41.73
C VAL A 22 -1.85 6.68 -40.85
N GLY A 23 -0.70 6.29 -41.43
CA GLY A 23 0.43 5.75 -40.69
C GLY A 23 1.12 6.75 -39.74
N GLU A 24 1.19 8.03 -40.10
CA GLU A 24 1.76 9.08 -39.25
C GLU A 24 0.83 9.41 -38.07
N LEU A 25 -0.49 9.41 -38.30
CA LEU A 25 -1.49 9.63 -37.24
C LEU A 25 -1.51 8.48 -36.23
N VAL A 26 -1.43 7.23 -36.70
CA VAL A 26 -1.33 6.04 -35.85
C VAL A 26 -0.02 6.06 -35.04
N ALA A 27 1.10 6.43 -35.67
CA ALA A 27 2.37 6.57 -34.98
C ALA A 27 2.33 7.64 -33.89
N ARG A 28 1.73 8.81 -34.16
CA ARG A 28 1.55 9.90 -33.17
C ARG A 28 0.60 9.49 -32.04
N ALA A 29 -0.52 8.85 -32.33
CA ALA A 29 -1.47 8.39 -31.32
C ALA A 29 -0.83 7.33 -30.39
N THR A 30 -0.06 6.40 -30.96
CA THR A 30 0.68 5.39 -30.19
C THR A 30 1.77 6.02 -29.33
N ALA A 31 2.48 7.03 -29.86
CA ALA A 31 3.48 7.78 -29.11
C ALA A 31 2.85 8.58 -27.94
N GLN A 32 1.70 9.20 -28.15
CA GLN A 32 0.95 9.92 -27.11
C GLN A 32 0.43 8.97 -26.02
N MET A 33 -0.16 7.84 -26.41
CA MET A 33 -0.59 6.81 -25.46
C MET A 33 0.60 6.29 -24.63
N SER A 34 1.76 6.09 -25.27
CA SER A 34 3.00 5.67 -24.59
C SER A 34 3.53 6.75 -23.64
N GLN A 35 3.37 8.03 -23.97
CA GLN A 35 3.71 9.14 -23.06
C GLN A 35 2.77 9.20 -21.86
N LEU A 36 1.46 9.13 -22.08
CA LEU A 36 0.47 9.15 -21.00
C LEU A 36 0.69 7.98 -20.03
N MET A 37 0.93 6.77 -20.54
CA MET A 37 1.26 5.61 -19.69
C MET A 37 2.52 5.86 -18.84
N LYS A 38 3.55 6.50 -19.40
CA LYS A 38 4.78 6.84 -18.65
C LYS A 38 4.49 7.87 -17.57
N GLU A 39 3.66 8.87 -17.86
CA GLU A 39 3.26 9.92 -16.92
C GLU A 39 2.45 9.34 -15.76
N GLU A 40 1.46 8.50 -16.05
CA GLU A 40 0.64 7.83 -15.03
C GLU A 40 1.51 6.92 -14.14
N LEU A 41 2.47 6.22 -14.72
CA LEU A 41 3.45 5.43 -13.97
C LEU A 41 4.36 6.31 -13.10
N GLN A 42 4.76 7.49 -13.58
CA GLN A 42 5.54 8.42 -12.76
C GLN A 42 4.72 8.99 -11.61
N LEU A 43 3.46 9.36 -11.86
CA LEU A 43 2.53 9.82 -10.84
C LEU A 43 2.29 8.74 -9.79
N ALA A 44 1.98 7.51 -10.22
CA ALA A 44 1.80 6.37 -9.34
C ALA A 44 3.06 6.08 -8.51
N LYS A 45 4.26 6.20 -9.10
CA LYS A 45 5.53 6.06 -8.35
C LYS A 45 5.67 7.14 -7.28
N MET A 46 5.35 8.39 -7.60
CA MET A 46 5.42 9.50 -6.63
C MET A 46 4.42 9.30 -5.48
N GLU A 47 3.17 8.95 -5.80
CA GLU A 47 2.14 8.71 -4.79
C GLU A 47 2.47 7.50 -3.92
N MET A 48 2.99 6.41 -4.51
CA MET A 48 3.44 5.23 -3.76
C MET A 48 4.65 5.52 -2.89
N ALA A 49 5.60 6.33 -3.37
CA ALA A 49 6.73 6.78 -2.56
C ALA A 49 6.27 7.61 -1.37
N GLU A 50 5.31 8.51 -1.56
CA GLU A 50 4.78 9.34 -0.48
C GLU A 50 3.95 8.51 0.53
N LYS A 51 3.09 7.61 0.05
CA LYS A 51 2.37 6.65 0.90
C LYS A 51 3.35 5.76 1.67
N GLY A 52 4.38 5.25 1.00
CA GLY A 52 5.44 4.44 1.61
C GLY A 52 6.22 5.21 2.67
N LYS A 53 6.54 6.48 2.42
CA LYS A 53 7.22 7.35 3.39
C LYS A 53 6.36 7.60 4.63
N ARG A 54 5.07 7.90 4.45
CA ARG A 54 4.12 8.11 5.55
C ARG A 54 3.90 6.82 6.36
N ALA A 55 3.71 5.70 5.68
CA ALA A 55 3.60 4.39 6.31
C ALA A 55 4.88 4.00 7.06
N GLY A 56 6.06 4.28 6.47
CA GLY A 56 7.36 4.03 7.07
C GLY A 56 7.63 4.89 8.31
N MET A 57 7.29 6.20 8.26
CA MET A 57 7.35 7.06 9.44
C MET A 57 6.40 6.60 10.53
N GLY A 58 5.14 6.30 10.18
CA GLY A 58 4.16 5.79 11.14
C GLY A 58 4.61 4.47 11.79
N GLY A 59 5.09 3.53 10.98
CA GLY A 59 5.65 2.27 11.44
C GLY A 59 6.89 2.47 12.32
N GLY A 60 7.79 3.37 11.94
CA GLY A 60 8.97 3.74 12.72
C GLY A 60 8.62 4.37 14.07
N MET A 61 7.66 5.31 14.10
CA MET A 61 7.19 5.94 15.33
C MET A 61 6.50 4.94 16.26
N LEU A 62 5.66 4.05 15.71
CA LEU A 62 5.03 2.98 16.51
C LEU A 62 6.06 1.97 17.02
N GLY A 63 7.04 1.61 16.20
CA GLY A 63 8.15 0.76 16.62
C GLY A 63 8.98 1.40 17.75
N GLY A 64 9.36 2.66 17.58
CA GLY A 64 10.08 3.44 18.59
C GLY A 64 9.28 3.59 19.88
N ALA A 65 7.98 3.93 19.78
CA ALA A 65 7.08 4.00 20.93
C ALA A 65 6.97 2.64 21.64
N GLY A 66 6.94 1.53 20.91
CA GLY A 66 6.98 0.18 21.47
C GLY A 66 8.24 -0.08 22.28
N VAL A 67 9.42 0.28 21.75
CA VAL A 67 10.70 0.14 22.49
C VAL A 67 10.71 1.00 23.75
N VAL A 68 10.30 2.27 23.65
CA VAL A 68 10.22 3.17 24.82
C VAL A 68 9.23 2.63 25.86
N ALA A 69 8.07 2.13 25.43
CA ALA A 69 7.08 1.52 26.31
C ALA A 69 7.64 0.28 27.02
N LEU A 70 8.43 -0.57 26.34
CA LEU A 70 9.08 -1.72 26.97
C LEU A 70 10.03 -1.29 28.10
N TYR A 71 10.87 -0.27 27.86
CA TYR A 71 11.74 0.28 28.90
C TYR A 71 10.94 0.90 30.05
N ALA A 72 9.88 1.65 29.74
CA ALA A 72 9.01 2.25 30.75
C ALA A 72 8.34 1.19 31.64
N VAL A 73 7.88 0.08 31.05
CA VAL A 73 7.34 -1.06 31.81
C VAL A 73 8.43 -1.68 32.69
N GLY A 74 9.64 -1.91 32.17
CA GLY A 74 10.75 -2.45 32.97
C GLY A 74 11.14 -1.54 34.15
N ALA A 75 11.19 -0.22 33.93
CA ALA A 75 11.41 0.76 34.99
C ALA A 75 10.26 0.75 36.02
N GLY A 76 9.01 0.67 35.56
CA GLY A 76 7.84 0.55 36.44
C GLY A 76 7.85 -0.71 37.30
N VAL A 77 8.21 -1.87 36.73
CA VAL A 77 8.39 -3.12 37.48
C VAL A 77 9.48 -2.98 38.53
N THR A 78 10.62 -2.37 38.17
CA THR A 78 11.73 -2.12 39.09
C THR A 78 11.30 -1.19 40.24
N ALA A 79 10.59 -0.11 39.92
CA ALA A 79 10.07 0.82 40.92
C ALA A 79 9.04 0.17 41.86
N ALA A 80 8.16 -0.69 41.32
CA ALA A 80 7.18 -1.42 42.13
C ALA A 80 7.87 -2.40 43.08
N ILE A 81 8.88 -3.13 42.62
CA ILE A 81 9.69 -4.02 43.47
C ILE A 81 10.40 -3.21 44.55
N ALA A 82 11.05 -2.10 44.18
CA ALA A 82 11.76 -1.25 45.13
C ALA A 82 10.82 -0.66 46.20
N GLY A 83 9.65 -0.15 45.79
CA GLY A 83 8.65 0.37 46.71
C GLY A 83 8.12 -0.69 47.68
N LEU A 84 7.83 -1.89 47.19
CA LEU A 84 7.34 -2.99 48.03
C LEU A 84 8.46 -3.55 48.94
N SER A 85 9.72 -3.44 48.53
CA SER A 85 10.88 -3.89 49.30
C SER A 85 11.13 -3.08 50.57
N VAL A 86 10.43 -1.95 50.75
CA VAL A 86 10.44 -1.18 52.00
C VAL A 86 9.79 -1.97 53.15
N VAL A 87 8.83 -2.85 52.84
CA VAL A 87 8.06 -3.60 53.84
C VAL A 87 8.65 -4.98 54.12
N TRP A 88 9.24 -5.63 53.12
CA TRP A 88 9.74 -7.01 53.19
C TRP A 88 10.90 -7.23 52.20
N PRO A 89 11.64 -8.37 52.21
CA PRO A 89 12.86 -8.48 51.41
C PRO A 89 12.59 -8.44 49.90
N VAL A 90 13.61 -8.00 49.15
CA VAL A 90 13.52 -7.76 47.69
C VAL A 90 13.08 -8.99 46.91
N TRP A 91 13.49 -10.19 47.32
CA TRP A 91 13.13 -11.44 46.64
C TRP A 91 11.61 -11.70 46.71
N LEU A 92 10.98 -11.42 47.85
CA LEU A 92 9.54 -11.61 48.03
C LEU A 92 8.75 -10.56 47.25
N SER A 93 9.23 -9.32 47.23
CA SER A 93 8.67 -8.25 46.39
C SER A 93 8.67 -8.63 44.91
N ALA A 94 9.81 -9.12 44.41
CA ALA A 94 9.96 -9.56 43.03
C ALA A 94 8.98 -10.69 42.68
N LEU A 95 8.80 -11.68 43.57
CA LEU A 95 7.84 -12.77 43.35
C LEU A 95 6.39 -12.28 43.29
N VAL A 96 6.01 -11.34 44.15
CA VAL A 96 4.64 -10.79 44.15
C VAL A 96 4.37 -9.99 42.87
N ILE A 97 5.28 -9.10 42.48
CA ILE A 97 5.13 -8.34 41.24
C ILE A 97 5.11 -9.28 40.02
N MET A 98 5.97 -10.32 40.02
CA MET A 98 5.97 -11.35 38.98
C MET A 98 4.62 -12.07 38.90
N ALA A 99 4.03 -12.48 40.02
CA ALA A 99 2.73 -13.14 40.05
C ALA A 99 1.61 -12.23 39.49
N VAL A 100 1.60 -10.95 39.87
CA VAL A 100 0.65 -9.96 39.33
C VAL A 100 0.81 -9.81 37.82
N LEU A 101 2.04 -9.70 37.32
CA LEU A 101 2.31 -9.59 35.88
C LEU A 101 1.86 -10.84 35.11
N PHE A 102 2.07 -12.05 35.65
CA PHE A 102 1.58 -13.28 35.02
C PHE A 102 0.05 -13.33 34.94
N LEU A 103 -0.66 -12.85 35.97
CA LEU A 103 -2.11 -12.75 35.94
C LEU A 103 -2.57 -11.78 34.84
N VAL A 104 -1.97 -10.59 34.76
CA VAL A 104 -2.28 -9.61 33.72
C VAL A 104 -1.97 -10.17 32.33
N ALA A 105 -0.81 -10.81 32.14
CA ALA A 105 -0.43 -11.45 30.89
C ALA A 105 -1.41 -12.56 30.48
N GLY A 106 -1.86 -13.37 31.44
CA GLY A 106 -2.87 -14.40 31.21
C GLY A 106 -4.20 -13.82 30.73
N VAL A 107 -4.67 -12.74 31.35
CA VAL A 107 -5.90 -12.03 30.93
C VAL A 107 -5.74 -11.44 29.54
N LEU A 108 -4.64 -10.73 29.28
CA LEU A 108 -4.38 -10.14 27.96
C LEU A 108 -4.27 -11.21 26.87
N ALA A 109 -3.62 -12.34 27.15
CA ALA A 109 -3.52 -13.47 26.23
C ALA A 109 -4.90 -14.09 25.95
N ALA A 110 -5.76 -14.22 26.96
CA ALA A 110 -7.12 -14.71 26.80
C ALA A 110 -7.97 -13.76 25.93
N LEU A 111 -7.93 -12.46 26.22
CA LEU A 111 -8.64 -11.43 25.44
C LEU A 111 -8.11 -11.35 24.00
N GLY A 112 -6.79 -11.38 23.82
CA GLY A 112 -6.15 -11.42 22.51
C GLY A 112 -6.59 -12.64 21.70
N ARG A 113 -6.58 -13.83 22.32
CA ARG A 113 -7.09 -15.07 21.70
C ARG A 113 -8.57 -14.96 21.34
N GLN A 114 -9.40 -14.34 22.17
CA GLN A 114 -10.81 -14.12 21.89
C GLN A 114 -11.01 -13.18 20.69
N GLN A 115 -10.24 -12.08 20.62
CA GLN A 115 -10.30 -11.14 19.50
C GLN A 115 -9.82 -11.77 18.20
N MET A 116 -8.72 -12.54 18.20
CA MET A 116 -8.26 -13.28 17.03
C MET A 116 -9.30 -14.30 16.55
N ARG A 117 -9.97 -15.01 17.47
CA ARG A 117 -11.07 -15.93 17.13
C ARG A 117 -12.29 -15.22 16.53
N ARG A 118 -12.54 -13.96 16.90
CA ARG A 118 -13.63 -13.14 16.36
C ARG A 118 -13.29 -12.47 15.04
N ALA A 119 -12.01 -12.15 14.81
CA ALA A 119 -11.52 -11.49 13.61
C ALA A 119 -11.45 -12.41 12.37
N ALA A 120 -11.85 -13.68 12.48
CA ALA A 120 -11.92 -14.61 11.37
C ALA A 120 -13.33 -15.20 11.21
N PRO A 121 -13.92 -15.18 10.01
CA PRO A 121 -14.37 -16.42 9.41
C PRO A 121 -13.14 -17.09 8.78
N ALA A 122 -12.78 -18.29 9.27
CA ALA A 122 -11.65 -19.08 8.78
C ALA A 122 -11.79 -19.52 7.30
N LYS A 123 -12.87 -19.13 6.62
CA LYS A 123 -13.10 -19.32 5.19
C LYS A 123 -13.91 -18.11 4.70
N PRO A 124 -13.55 -17.46 3.59
CA PRO A 124 -14.40 -16.45 2.99
C PRO A 124 -15.58 -17.16 2.34
N GLU A 125 -16.56 -17.59 3.14
CA GLU A 125 -17.71 -18.38 2.66
C GLU A 125 -18.47 -17.65 1.55
N ARG A 126 -18.49 -16.32 1.58
CA ARG A 126 -19.11 -15.48 0.55
C ARG A 126 -18.31 -15.47 -0.75
N ALA A 127 -16.98 -15.38 -0.68
CA ALA A 127 -16.13 -15.44 -1.87
C ALA A 127 -16.06 -16.85 -2.46
N LEU A 128 -16.11 -17.88 -1.61
CA LEU A 128 -16.15 -19.28 -2.02
C LEU A 128 -17.50 -19.67 -2.61
N ARG A 129 -18.65 -19.13 -2.14
CA ARG A 129 -19.96 -19.38 -2.75
C ARG A 129 -20.08 -18.77 -4.15
N GLY A 130 -19.65 -17.52 -4.34
CA GLY A 130 -19.68 -16.87 -5.66
C GLY A 130 -18.87 -17.63 -6.72
N MET A 131 -17.72 -18.20 -6.34
CA MET A 131 -16.94 -19.03 -7.26
C MET A 131 -17.63 -20.35 -7.64
N HIS A 132 -18.47 -20.95 -6.79
CA HIS A 132 -19.20 -22.17 -7.14
C HIS A 132 -20.36 -21.86 -8.09
N ASP A 133 -21.09 -20.77 -7.82
CA ASP A 133 -22.21 -20.31 -8.67
C ASP A 133 -21.71 -19.96 -10.10
N ASP A 134 -20.57 -19.27 -10.20
CA ASP A 134 -19.94 -18.91 -11.47
C ASP A 134 -19.44 -20.15 -12.26
N LEU A 135 -18.95 -21.19 -11.57
CA LEU A 135 -18.49 -22.43 -12.20
C LEU A 135 -19.65 -23.27 -12.73
N ASP A 136 -20.79 -23.30 -12.04
CA ASP A 136 -21.98 -24.02 -12.48
C ASP A 136 -22.61 -23.35 -13.72
N GLU A 137 -22.56 -22.03 -13.82
CA GLU A 137 -23.04 -21.30 -15.01
C GLU A 137 -22.17 -21.57 -16.25
N ILE A 138 -20.84 -21.60 -16.08
CA ILE A 138 -19.91 -21.93 -17.17
C ILE A 138 -20.07 -23.39 -17.60
N ARG A 139 -20.26 -24.32 -16.66
CA ARG A 139 -20.45 -25.75 -16.95
C ARG A 139 -21.80 -26.04 -17.60
N GLY A 140 -22.82 -25.23 -17.34
CA GLY A 140 -24.11 -25.25 -18.04
C GLY A 140 -24.05 -24.78 -19.50
N ARG A 141 -23.14 -23.86 -19.84
CA ARG A 141 -22.96 -23.33 -21.20
C ARG A 141 -22.22 -24.27 -22.16
N VAL A 142 -21.40 -25.20 -21.65
CA VAL A 142 -20.60 -26.12 -22.48
C VAL A 142 -21.38 -27.39 -22.88
N ARG A 143 -22.54 -27.65 -22.26
CA ARG A 143 -23.34 -28.87 -22.46
C ARG A 143 -24.57 -28.68 -23.35
N ARG A 144 -24.67 -27.57 -24.08
CA ARG A 144 -25.67 -27.34 -25.12
C ARG A 144 -25.03 -27.31 -26.50
#